data_AF-A0A3G8JIN6-F1
#
_entry.id   AF-A0A3G8JIN6-F1
#
_cell.length_a   1.000
_cell.length_b   1.000
_cell.length_c   1.000
_cell.angle_alpha   90.00
_cell.angle_beta   90.00
_cell.angle_gamma   90.00
#
_symmetry.space_group_name_H-M   'P 1'
#
loop_
_entity.id
_entity.type
_entity.pdbx_description
1 polymer ?
#
loop_
_entity_poly.entity_id
_entity_poly.type
_entity_poly.pdbx_seq_one_letter_code
_entity_poly.pdbx_strand_id
1 'polypeptide(L)'
;MNLADQIEAIARRATAQVIAASHTYSDVQRRLAAELAEHRHSTDPDVRLREKLRQEADVADAPPRIMLPADVAEASPHRSATDE
;
A
#
# COMPACT_ATOMS: atom_id res chain seq x y z
N MET A 1 25.03 -41.65 13.79
CA MET A 1 24.27 -40.83 12.84
C MET A 1 24.36 -41.51 11.48
N ASN A 2 23.23 -41.94 10.92
CA ASN A 2 23.18 -42.73 9.67
C ASN A 2 23.25 -41.81 8.44
N LEU A 3 23.60 -42.35 7.28
CA LEU A 3 23.62 -41.66 5.98
C LEU A 3 22.26 -41.06 5.64
N ALA A 4 21.17 -41.76 5.97
CA ALA A 4 19.81 -41.24 5.79
C ALA A 4 19.58 -39.92 6.55
N ASP A 5 20.01 -39.85 7.81
CA ASP A 5 19.88 -38.63 8.64
C ASP A 5 20.69 -37.48 8.05
N GLN A 6 21.86 -37.78 7.48
CA GLN A 6 22.71 -36.79 6.82
C GLN A 6 22.06 -36.22 5.55
N ILE A 7 21.48 -37.09 4.72
CA ILE A 7 20.75 -36.68 3.52
C ILE A 7 19.56 -35.81 3.90
N GLU A 8 18.80 -36.20 4.92
CA GLU A 8 17.64 -35.42 5.38
C GLU A 8 18.05 -34.06 5.95
N ALA A 9 19.15 -33.99 6.69
CA ALA A 9 19.68 -32.73 7.20
C ALA A 9 20.12 -31.78 6.07
N ILE A 10 20.79 -32.32 5.05
CA ILE A 10 21.20 -31.56 3.86
C ILE A 10 19.97 -31.06 3.09
N ALA A 11 19.00 -31.93 2.85
CA ALA A 11 17.77 -31.57 2.14
C ALA A 11 17.01 -30.45 2.87
N ARG A 12 16.81 -30.58 4.19
CA ARG A 12 16.15 -29.53 5.00
C ARG A 12 16.88 -28.21 4.93
N ARG A 13 18.22 -28.22 5.02
CA ARG A 13 19.04 -27.01 4.91
C ARG A 13 18.92 -26.37 3.53
N ALA A 14 18.98 -27.17 2.46
CA ALA A 14 18.84 -26.67 1.10
C ALA A 14 17.47 -26.04 0.86
N THR A 15 16.39 -26.70 1.30
CA THR A 15 15.03 -26.16 1.21
C THR A 15 14.89 -24.83 1.97
N ALA A 16 15.43 -24.75 3.19
CA ALA A 16 15.40 -23.51 3.97
C ALA A 16 16.13 -22.36 3.26
N GLN A 17 17.28 -22.64 2.62
CA GLN A 17 18.02 -21.65 1.84
C GLN A 17 17.25 -21.17 0.61
N VAL A 18 16.59 -22.07 -0.12
CA VAL A 18 15.75 -21.71 -1.28
C VAL A 18 14.59 -20.83 -0.87
N ILE A 19 13.91 -21.16 0.24
CA ILE A 19 12.81 -20.34 0.77
C ILE A 19 13.31 -18.94 1.14
N ALA A 20 14.42 -18.85 1.88
CA ALA A 20 15.01 -17.56 2.26
C ALA A 20 15.42 -16.72 1.02
N ALA A 21 16.01 -17.35 0.01
CA ALA A 21 16.36 -16.69 -1.24
C ALA A 21 15.12 -16.20 -1.99
N SER A 22 14.04 -17.00 -2.03
CA SER A 22 12.78 -16.62 -2.65
C SER A 22 12.16 -15.39 -1.98
N HIS A 23 12.10 -15.36 -0.65
CA HIS A 23 11.63 -14.19 0.09
C HIS A 23 12.47 -12.94 -0.21
N THR A 24 13.79 -13.07 -0.17
CA THR A 24 14.72 -11.97 -0.47
C THR A 24 14.51 -11.45 -1.89
N TYR A 25 14.36 -12.34 -2.86
CA TYR A 25 14.09 -11.97 -4.25
C TYR A 25 12.78 -11.20 -4.38
N SER A 26 11.68 -11.69 -3.79
CA SER A 26 10.39 -11.02 -3.84
C SER A 26 10.42 -9.65 -3.16
N ASP A 27 11.14 -9.50 -2.06
CA ASP A 27 11.32 -8.22 -1.37
C ASP A 27 12.09 -7.21 -2.23
N VAL A 28 13.21 -7.64 -2.82
CA VAL A 28 14.01 -6.80 -3.72
C VAL A 28 13.21 -6.42 -4.97
N GLN A 29 12.46 -7.36 -5.55
CA GLN A 29 11.61 -7.08 -6.71
C GLN A 29 10.54 -6.02 -6.40
N ARG A 30 9.86 -6.15 -5.25
CA ARG A 30 8.86 -5.16 -4.82
C ARG A 30 9.47 -3.79 -4.58
N ARG A 31 10.64 -3.74 -3.93
CA ARG A 31 11.37 -2.51 -3.68
C ARG A 31 11.77 -1.81 -4.97
N LEU A 32 12.38 -2.55 -5.91
CA LEU A 32 12.77 -2.00 -7.21
C LEU A 32 11.57 -1.50 -8.02
N ALA A 33 10.45 -2.21 -7.96
CA ALA A 33 9.22 -1.77 -8.62
C ALA A 33 8.70 -0.45 -8.03
N ALA A 34 8.75 -0.29 -6.70
CA ALA A 34 8.37 0.95 -6.03
C ALA A 34 9.33 2.11 -6.40
N GLU A 35 10.64 1.89 -6.33
CA GLU A 35 11.65 2.90 -6.69
C GLU A 35 11.52 3.33 -8.16
N LEU A 36 11.25 2.40 -9.08
CA LEU A 36 10.99 2.73 -10.49
C LEU A 36 9.68 3.50 -10.69
N ALA A 37 8.62 3.17 -9.96
CA ALA A 37 7.36 3.90 -10.03
C ALA A 37 7.53 5.33 -9.54
N GLU A 38 8.24 5.53 -8.42
CA GLU A 38 8.57 6.84 -7.88
C GLU A 38 9.43 7.65 -8.86
N HIS A 39 10.48 7.04 -9.41
CA HIS A 39 11.33 7.71 -10.41
C HIS A 39 10.53 8.11 -11.67
N ARG A 40 9.62 7.26 -12.16
CA ARG A 40 8.74 7.62 -13.28
C ARG A 40 7.84 8.80 -12.92
N HIS A 41 7.27 8.80 -11.73
CA HIS A 41 6.44 9.91 -11.25
C HIS A 41 7.24 11.21 -11.11
N SER A 42 8.50 11.16 -10.63
CA SER A 42 9.33 12.35 -10.47
C SER A 42 9.83 12.92 -11.80
N THR A 43 10.18 12.05 -12.74
CA THR A 43 10.95 12.42 -13.94
C THR A 43 10.05 12.64 -15.16
N ASP A 44 8.91 11.97 -15.25
CA ASP A 44 8.01 12.08 -16.40
C ASP A 44 6.90 13.13 -16.13
N PRO A 45 6.96 14.31 -16.78
CA PRO A 45 5.93 15.34 -16.62
C PRO A 45 4.56 14.87 -17.13
N ASP A 46 4.50 13.93 -18.09
CA ASP A 46 3.23 13.44 -18.64
C ASP A 46 2.51 12.51 -17.66
N VAL A 47 3.24 11.77 -16.83
CA VAL A 47 2.65 10.93 -15.77
C VAL A 47 2.00 11.81 -14.70
N ARG A 48 2.70 12.86 -14.26
CA ARG A 48 2.16 13.83 -13.31
C ARG A 48 0.94 14.56 -13.86
N LEU A 49 0.98 14.94 -15.14
CA LEU A 49 -0.14 15.58 -15.80
C LEU A 49 -1.36 14.65 -15.89
N ARG A 50 -1.17 13.38 -16.28
CA ARG A 50 -2.26 12.39 -16.32
C ARG A 50 -2.88 12.15 -14.94
N GLU A 51 -2.07 12.06 -13.90
CA GLU A 51 -2.57 11.86 -12.53
C GLU A 51 -3.33 13.08 -12.00
N LYS A 52 -2.82 14.29 -12.29
CA LYS A 52 -3.53 15.53 -11.97
C LYS A 52 -4.88 15.62 -12.69
N LEU A 53 -4.93 15.32 -13.99
CA LEU A 53 -6.17 15.32 -14.76
C LEU A 53 -7.17 14.27 -14.23
N ARG A 54 -6.68 13.10 -13.80
CA ARG A 54 -7.52 12.10 -13.16
C ARG A 54 -8.12 12.61 -11.85
N GLN A 55 -7.32 13.21 -10.97
CA GLN A 55 -7.81 13.79 -9.71
C GLN A 55 -8.83 14.91 -9.97
N GLU A 56 -8.58 15.77 -10.96
CA GLU A 56 -9.52 16.83 -11.34
C GLU A 56 -10.85 16.24 -11.87
N ALA A 57 -10.79 15.17 -12.66
CA ALA A 57 -11.99 14.46 -13.12
C ALA A 57 -12.76 13.80 -11.97
N ASP A 58 -12.06 13.12 -11.05
CA ASP A 58 -12.68 12.49 -9.88
C ASP A 58 -13.35 13.53 -8.96
N VAL A 59 -12.76 14.72 -8.82
CA VAL A 59 -13.36 15.85 -8.07
C VAL A 59 -14.57 16.43 -8.81
N ALA A 60 -14.51 16.54 -10.13
CA ALA A 60 -15.63 17.03 -10.94
C ALA A 60 -16.81 16.06 -10.95
N ASP A 61 -16.55 14.75 -10.86
CA ASP A 61 -17.57 13.69 -10.85
C ASP A 61 -18.10 13.38 -9.44
N ALA A 62 -17.49 13.96 -8.40
CA ALA A 62 -17.95 13.79 -7.02
C ALA A 62 -19.33 14.46 -6.85
N PRO A 63 -20.37 13.72 -6.40
CA PRO A 63 -21.66 14.32 -6.12
C PRO A 63 -21.49 15.37 -5.02
N PRO A 64 -22.19 16.52 -5.09
CA PRO A 64 -22.09 17.54 -4.06
C PRO A 64 -22.39 16.91 -2.70
N ARG A 65 -21.51 17.14 -1.73
CA ARG A 65 -21.75 16.78 -0.33
C ARG A 65 -22.90 17.65 0.19
N ILE A 66 -24.13 17.22 -0.04
CA ILE A 66 -25.31 17.76 0.61
C ILE A 66 -25.23 17.27 2.05
N MET A 67 -24.85 18.15 2.98
CA MET A 67 -24.97 17.85 4.40
C MET A 67 -26.45 17.65 4.70
N LEU A 68 -26.79 16.49 5.25
CA LEU A 68 -28.13 16.26 5.76
C LEU A 68 -28.29 17.13 7.03
N PRO A 69 -29.51 17.56 7.37
CA PRO A 69 -29.75 18.34 8.59
C PRO A 69 -29.20 17.67 9.87
N ALA A 70 -29.11 16.34 9.90
CA ALA A 70 -28.47 15.58 10.98
C ALA A 70 -26.96 15.81 11.08
N ASP A 71 -26.27 15.95 9.95
CA ASP A 71 -24.81 16.18 9.88
C ASP A 71 -24.46 17.61 10.36
N VAL A 72 -25.35 18.58 10.08
CA VAL A 72 -25.22 19.96 10.54
C VAL A 72 -25.42 20.07 12.06
N ALA A 73 -26.31 19.26 12.64
CA ALA A 73 -26.53 19.21 14.08
C ALA A 73 -25.35 18.60 14.85
N GLU A 74 -24.58 17.70 14.23
CA GLU A 74 -23.39 17.08 14.81
C GLU A 74 -22.16 18.01 14.76
N ALA A 75 -22.00 18.80 13.70
CA ALA A 75 -20.96 19.82 13.59
C ALA A 75 -21.30 21.13 14.31
N SER A 76 -22.48 21.23 14.92
CA SER A 76 -22.93 22.45 15.61
C SER A 76 -22.08 22.74 16.85
N PRO A 77 -21.49 23.95 16.98
CA PRO A 77 -20.73 24.35 18.16
C PRO A 77 -21.58 24.48 19.43
N HIS A 78 -22.90 24.26 19.33
CA HIS A 78 -23.85 24.25 20.44
C HIS A 78 -24.15 22.85 20.99
N ARG A 79 -23.47 21.80 20.52
CA ARG A 79 -23.38 20.55 21.30
C ARG A 79 -22.51 20.82 22.53
N SER A 80 -23.14 21.39 23.55
CA SER A 80 -22.56 21.54 24.88
C SER A 80 -21.92 20.23 25.30
N ALA A 81 -20.70 20.34 25.82
CA ALA A 81 -19.99 19.26 26.47
C ALA A 81 -20.92 18.49 27.40
N THR A 82 -20.76 17.17 27.39
CA THR A 82 -21.25 16.24 28.39
C THR A 82 -21.08 16.83 29.79
N ASP A 83 -22.17 17.23 30.43
CA ASP A 83 -22.28 17.19 31.88
C ASP A 83 -22.98 15.87 32.23
N GLU A 84 -22.39 15.18 33.20
CA GLU A 84 -22.69 13.84 33.70
C GLU A 84 -24.17 13.55 34.00
#